data_AF-X1PSB2-F1
#
_entry.id   AF-X1PSB2-F1
#
_cell.length_a   1.000
_cell.length_b   1.000
_cell.length_c   1.000
_cell.angle_alpha   90.00
_cell.angle_beta   90.00
_cell.angle_gamma   90.00
#
_symmetry.space_group_name_H-M   'P 1'
#
loop_
_entity.id
_entity.type
_entity.pdbx_description
1 polymer ?
#
loop_
_entity_poly.entity_id
_entity_poly.type
_entity_poly.pdbx_seq_one_letter_code
_entity_poly.pdbx_strand_id
1 'polypeptide(L)'
;MFENNQDKTREHMLFGVNSIYPDPESRDIILQILLKLCESDVVAAIGCFHFRLDNIKLQSPDARGFDYASNNDGERKYKLRTGFDAKLNKLAGLYVEREEKARKRINNSVIEDSYCIEPGLNGIRKGISYIKSLYKDERDNLPRYLRKINLKYFKFSIGIIWDMDKDRNMLEDGSFEFISYDRDSISGTCGPSGCCFNFYNHDGWDYYLYNKPYFISHLNKIQKILDDISPGKYEPRPEGEYNTLLKLGIINRKGREFYTIDEKVFEEAVHLHGEEISEQIQENLKLQMKEFEKIMVKYNEKVLEGGT
;
A
#
# COMPACT_ATOMS: atom_id res chain seq x y z
N MET A 1 -33.18 -0.46 33.71
CA MET A 1 -33.63 0.42 32.62
C MET A 1 -32.38 0.98 31.97
N PHE A 2 -32.27 0.82 30.66
CA PHE A 2 -31.09 1.18 29.89
C PHE A 2 -30.90 2.70 29.93
N GLU A 3 -29.77 3.14 30.48
CA GLU A 3 -29.28 4.49 30.28
C GLU A 3 -28.64 4.58 28.89
N ASN A 4 -29.02 5.64 28.18
CA ASN A 4 -28.49 6.07 26.90
C ASN A 4 -26.96 6.12 26.93
N ASN A 5 -26.31 5.11 26.35
CA ASN A 5 -25.01 5.34 25.74
C ASN A 5 -25.26 6.14 24.47
N GLN A 6 -25.21 7.47 24.61
CA GLN A 6 -24.97 8.35 23.48
C GLN A 6 -23.79 7.78 22.70
N ASP A 7 -24.04 7.51 21.43
CA ASP A 7 -23.06 7.35 20.38
C ASP A 7 -21.99 8.43 20.53
N LYS A 8 -20.91 8.09 21.26
CA LYS A 8 -19.60 8.59 20.88
C LYS A 8 -19.28 7.84 19.61
N THR A 9 -19.70 8.41 18.47
CA THR A 9 -18.92 8.32 17.25
C THR A 9 -17.50 8.69 17.63
N ARG A 10 -16.71 7.67 17.99
CA ARG A 10 -15.25 7.78 17.95
C ARG A 10 -15.00 8.16 16.52
N GLU A 11 -14.64 9.43 16.31
CA GLU A 11 -14.09 9.90 15.06
C GLU A 11 -12.87 9.01 14.81
N HIS A 12 -13.09 7.92 14.07
CA HIS A 12 -12.01 7.10 13.56
C HIS A 12 -11.25 8.05 12.64
N MET A 13 -10.12 8.57 13.13
CA MET A 13 -9.15 9.24 12.28
C MET A 13 -8.77 8.22 11.20
N LEU A 14 -9.28 8.47 10.00
CA LEU A 14 -8.98 7.67 8.82
C LEU A 14 -7.55 8.02 8.43
N PHE A 15 -6.60 7.24 8.94
CA PHE A 15 -5.20 7.33 8.56
C PHE A 15 -4.93 6.48 7.34
N GLY A 16 -4.14 7.05 6.43
CA GLY A 16 -3.64 6.37 5.24
C GLY A 16 -4.28 6.89 3.96
N VAL A 17 -3.81 8.02 3.46
CA VAL A 17 -3.87 8.24 2.02
C VAL A 17 -2.53 8.77 1.53
N ASN A 18 -1.61 7.84 1.24
CA ASN A 18 -0.50 8.14 0.34
C ASN A 18 -1.06 8.32 -1.07
N SER A 19 -1.70 9.47 -1.30
CA SER A 19 -2.32 9.81 -2.57
C SER A 19 -1.27 10.42 -3.49
N ILE A 20 -0.93 9.72 -4.56
CA ILE A 20 -0.33 10.37 -5.72
C ILE A 20 -1.50 10.82 -6.59
N TYR A 21 -1.61 12.14 -6.79
CA TYR A 21 -2.63 12.76 -7.63
C TYR A 21 -2.06 13.09 -9.02
N PRO A 22 -2.16 12.19 -10.02
CA PRO A 22 -1.74 12.52 -11.37
C PRO A 22 -2.82 13.31 -12.15
N ASP A 23 -2.36 14.33 -12.88
CA ASP A 23 -3.09 15.20 -13.84
C ASP A 23 -2.75 14.80 -15.31
N PRO A 24 -3.49 15.24 -16.36
CA PRO A 24 -4.35 14.44 -17.26
C PRO A 24 -3.62 13.46 -18.22
N GLU A 25 -2.29 13.41 -18.21
CA GLU A 25 -1.45 12.41 -18.93
C GLU A 25 -1.31 11.08 -18.14
N SER A 26 -2.20 10.87 -17.18
CA SER A 26 -2.00 10.11 -15.94
C SER A 26 -2.07 8.58 -16.05
N ARG A 27 -2.65 8.05 -17.13
CA ARG A 27 -3.04 6.63 -17.23
C ARG A 27 -1.86 5.68 -17.34
N ASP A 28 -0.85 6.02 -18.13
CA ASP A 28 0.32 5.16 -18.25
C ASP A 28 1.20 5.26 -17.00
N ILE A 29 1.34 6.48 -16.46
CA ILE A 29 2.09 6.76 -15.23
C ILE A 29 1.55 5.96 -14.06
N ILE A 30 0.23 5.97 -13.81
CA ILE A 30 -0.36 5.25 -12.69
C ILE A 30 -0.14 3.73 -12.80
N LEU A 31 -0.21 3.18 -14.02
CA LEU A 31 0.05 1.76 -14.27
C LEU A 31 1.54 1.42 -14.15
N GLN A 32 2.44 2.35 -14.52
CA GLN A 32 3.88 2.19 -14.29
C GLN A 32 4.21 2.20 -12.80
N ILE A 33 3.63 3.13 -12.03
CA ILE A 33 3.80 3.20 -10.57
C ILE A 33 3.31 1.90 -9.94
N LEU A 34 2.10 1.46 -10.28
CA LEU A 34 1.54 0.18 -9.82
C LEU A 34 2.51 -0.98 -10.06
N LEU A 35 2.98 -1.11 -11.31
CA LEU A 35 3.82 -2.23 -11.70
C LEU A 35 5.17 -2.18 -11.00
N LYS A 36 5.86 -1.03 -11.00
CA LYS A 36 7.18 -0.90 -10.38
C LYS A 36 7.12 -1.14 -8.88
N LEU A 37 6.06 -0.74 -8.18
CA LEU A 37 5.87 -1.05 -6.76
C LEU A 37 5.70 -2.56 -6.54
N CYS A 38 4.88 -3.23 -7.34
CA CYS A 38 4.71 -4.69 -7.21
C CYS A 38 5.97 -5.49 -7.62
N GLU A 39 6.80 -4.94 -8.51
CA GLU A 39 8.07 -5.55 -8.95
C GLU A 39 9.22 -5.35 -7.96
N SER A 40 9.19 -4.27 -7.18
CA SER A 40 10.28 -3.90 -6.28
C SER A 40 10.33 -4.75 -5.01
N ASP A 41 11.32 -4.45 -4.18
CA ASP A 41 11.46 -4.96 -2.81
C ASP A 41 10.59 -4.20 -1.81
N VAL A 42 9.69 -3.33 -2.24
CA VAL A 42 8.69 -2.67 -1.38
C VAL A 42 7.56 -3.64 -1.03
N VAL A 43 7.24 -4.57 -1.94
CA VAL A 43 6.18 -5.58 -1.79
C VAL A 43 6.81 -6.97 -1.63
N ALA A 44 6.52 -7.66 -0.54
CA ALA A 44 6.99 -9.03 -0.30
C ALA A 44 6.13 -10.07 -1.02
N ALA A 45 4.81 -9.95 -0.93
CA ALA A 45 3.87 -10.93 -1.47
C ALA A 45 2.58 -10.28 -2.02
N ILE A 46 1.91 -10.96 -2.95
CA ILE A 46 0.67 -10.51 -3.59
C ILE A 46 -0.42 -11.56 -3.36
N GLY A 47 -1.47 -11.18 -2.63
CA GLY A 47 -2.56 -12.07 -2.26
C GLY A 47 -3.62 -12.20 -3.36
N CYS A 48 -4.44 -11.16 -3.52
CA CYS A 48 -5.49 -11.12 -4.53
C CYS A 48 -5.58 -9.74 -5.16
N PHE A 49 -6.12 -9.66 -6.37
CA PHE A 49 -6.32 -8.36 -7.01
C PHE A 49 -7.51 -8.35 -7.95
N HIS A 50 -8.04 -7.14 -8.15
CA HIS A 50 -9.11 -6.85 -9.10
C HIS A 50 -8.74 -5.65 -9.98
N PHE A 51 -9.01 -5.76 -11.28
CA PHE A 51 -9.09 -4.62 -12.20
C PHE A 51 -10.53 -4.48 -12.67
N ARG A 52 -11.13 -3.31 -12.48
CA ARG A 52 -12.43 -2.95 -13.05
C ARG A 52 -12.19 -2.05 -14.25
N LEU A 53 -12.63 -2.48 -15.42
CA LEU A 53 -12.55 -1.82 -16.72
C LEU A 53 -13.97 -1.48 -17.16
N ASP A 54 -14.46 -0.30 -16.79
CA ASP A 54 -15.88 0.05 -16.85
C ASP A 54 -16.79 -1.00 -16.18
N ASN A 55 -17.51 -1.78 -16.98
CA ASN A 55 -18.44 -2.82 -16.53
C ASN A 55 -17.81 -4.22 -16.48
N ILE A 56 -16.57 -4.37 -16.94
CA ILE A 56 -15.86 -5.65 -16.89
C ILE A 56 -14.97 -5.68 -15.66
N LYS A 57 -14.97 -6.80 -14.94
CA LYS A 57 -14.04 -7.05 -13.84
C LYS A 57 -13.08 -8.18 -14.19
N LEU A 58 -11.78 -7.94 -14.09
CA LEU A 58 -10.76 -8.97 -14.07
C LEU A 58 -10.39 -9.26 -12.62
N GLN A 59 -10.41 -10.51 -12.22
CA GLN A 59 -10.15 -10.93 -10.84
C GLN A 59 -9.22 -12.14 -10.80
N SER A 60 -8.24 -12.12 -9.90
CA SER A 60 -7.37 -13.28 -9.68
C SER A 60 -8.03 -14.34 -8.78
N PRO A 61 -7.57 -15.60 -8.82
CA PRO A 61 -7.70 -16.51 -7.69
C PRO A 61 -7.17 -15.84 -6.42
N ASP A 62 -7.72 -16.21 -5.27
CA ASP A 62 -7.18 -15.75 -3.99
C ASP A 62 -5.86 -16.50 -3.71
N ALA A 63 -4.80 -15.76 -3.42
CA ALA A 63 -3.61 -16.30 -2.77
C ALA A 63 -3.59 -15.85 -1.32
N ARG A 64 -3.54 -16.80 -0.40
CA ARG A 64 -3.59 -16.57 1.04
C ARG A 64 -2.50 -17.42 1.69
N GLY A 65 -1.86 -16.94 2.74
CA GLY A 65 -0.93 -17.79 3.48
C GLY A 65 -1.65 -18.66 4.52
N PHE A 66 -2.69 -18.16 5.19
CA PHE A 66 -3.68 -18.93 5.95
C PHE A 66 -4.94 -18.07 6.19
N ASP A 67 -6.08 -18.65 6.57
CA ASP A 67 -7.24 -17.88 7.05
C ASP A 67 -8.05 -18.67 8.08
N TYR A 68 -8.37 -18.02 9.21
CA TYR A 68 -9.36 -18.47 10.20
C TYR A 68 -10.78 -18.64 9.60
N ALA A 69 -11.04 -18.12 8.39
CA ALA A 69 -12.37 -18.05 7.79
C ALA A 69 -12.90 -19.32 7.10
N SER A 70 -12.38 -20.53 7.36
CA SER A 70 -13.16 -21.72 7.04
C SER A 70 -12.92 -22.90 7.97
N ASN A 71 -13.54 -22.82 9.15
CA ASN A 71 -13.98 -24.00 9.91
C ASN A 71 -15.03 -24.86 9.16
N ASN A 72 -15.44 -24.50 7.93
CA ASN A 72 -16.49 -25.18 7.18
C ASN A 72 -16.09 -25.48 5.72
N ASP A 73 -14.99 -26.21 5.48
CA ASP A 73 -14.84 -27.09 4.29
C ASP A 73 -13.46 -27.77 4.31
N GLY A 74 -13.40 -28.98 4.86
CA GLY A 74 -12.19 -29.77 5.11
C GLY A 74 -11.41 -30.30 3.90
N GLU A 75 -11.50 -29.67 2.73
CA GLU A 75 -10.61 -29.97 1.59
C GLU A 75 -9.82 -28.73 1.21
N ARG A 76 -8.54 -28.70 1.59
CA ARG A 76 -7.58 -27.63 1.31
C ARG A 76 -7.75 -27.14 -0.15
N LYS A 77 -8.40 -25.97 -0.29
CA LYS A 77 -8.82 -25.35 -1.56
C LYS A 77 -7.66 -24.82 -2.40
N TYR A 78 -6.43 -24.98 -1.91
CA TYR A 78 -5.29 -24.23 -2.36
C TYR A 78 -4.09 -25.12 -2.74
N LYS A 79 -3.31 -24.69 -3.74
CA LYS A 79 -2.01 -25.28 -4.08
C LYS A 79 -0.90 -24.46 -3.42
N LEU A 80 -0.07 -25.10 -2.60
CA LEU A 80 1.15 -24.50 -2.06
C LEU A 80 2.08 -24.10 -3.23
N ARG A 81 2.52 -22.84 -3.27
CA ARG A 81 3.51 -22.38 -4.25
C ARG A 81 4.88 -22.20 -3.59
N THR A 82 5.82 -23.07 -3.93
CA THR A 82 7.25 -22.95 -3.57
C THR A 82 8.11 -22.99 -4.84
N GLY A 83 9.31 -22.41 -4.78
CA GLY A 83 10.27 -22.38 -5.90
C GLY A 83 10.63 -20.96 -6.39
N PHE A 84 11.60 -20.89 -7.31
CA PHE A 84 12.12 -19.62 -7.84
C PHE A 84 11.05 -18.80 -8.58
N ASP A 85 10.26 -19.45 -9.45
CA ASP A 85 9.18 -18.78 -10.19
C ASP A 85 8.09 -18.23 -9.26
N ALA A 86 7.79 -18.94 -8.16
CA ALA A 86 6.86 -18.47 -7.16
C ALA A 86 7.38 -17.20 -6.45
N LYS A 87 8.68 -17.13 -6.18
CA LYS A 87 9.32 -15.93 -5.59
C LYS A 87 9.27 -14.75 -6.55
N LEU A 88 9.66 -14.94 -7.82
CA LEU A 88 9.60 -13.90 -8.85
C LEU A 88 8.17 -13.38 -9.07
N ASN A 89 7.19 -14.27 -9.02
CA ASN A 89 5.79 -13.90 -9.17
C ASN A 89 5.13 -13.36 -7.89
N LYS A 90 5.90 -13.20 -6.79
CA LYS A 90 5.45 -12.74 -5.48
C LYS A 90 4.33 -13.60 -4.84
N LEU A 91 4.42 -14.92 -5.05
CA LEU A 91 3.49 -15.94 -4.52
C LEU A 91 4.16 -16.98 -3.62
N ALA A 92 5.47 -16.89 -3.40
CA ALA A 92 6.17 -17.80 -2.49
C ALA A 92 5.61 -17.63 -1.07
N GLY A 93 5.43 -18.75 -0.34
CA GLY A 93 4.82 -18.73 0.99
C GLY A 93 3.30 -18.54 0.97
N LEU A 94 2.67 -18.51 -0.21
CA LEU A 94 1.21 -18.44 -0.35
C LEU A 94 0.63 -19.72 -0.93
N TYR A 95 -0.61 -19.97 -0.53
CA TYR A 95 -1.47 -20.98 -1.07
C TYR A 95 -2.46 -20.34 -2.04
N VAL A 96 -2.53 -20.87 -3.26
CA VAL A 96 -3.35 -20.29 -4.34
C VAL A 96 -4.60 -21.13 -4.58
N GLU A 97 -5.77 -20.48 -4.57
CA GLU A 97 -7.06 -21.10 -4.86
C GLU A 97 -7.03 -21.80 -6.23
N ARG A 98 -7.65 -22.98 -6.35
CA ARG A 98 -7.83 -23.64 -7.65
C ARG A 98 -8.66 -22.77 -8.59
N GLU A 99 -8.24 -22.65 -9.84
CA GLU A 99 -8.87 -21.76 -10.82
C GLU A 99 -10.35 -22.07 -11.04
N GLU A 100 -10.76 -23.35 -11.01
CA GLU A 100 -12.16 -23.73 -11.18
C GLU A 100 -13.04 -23.23 -10.04
N LYS A 101 -12.51 -23.20 -8.81
CA LYS A 101 -13.21 -22.63 -7.65
C LYS A 101 -13.30 -21.11 -7.77
N ALA A 102 -12.19 -20.46 -8.17
CA ALA A 102 -12.16 -19.03 -8.43
C ALA A 102 -13.20 -18.63 -9.49
N ARG A 103 -13.25 -19.34 -10.63
CA ARG A 103 -14.23 -19.09 -11.70
C ARG A 103 -15.68 -19.21 -11.21
N LYS A 104 -16.02 -20.24 -10.42
CA LYS A 104 -17.37 -20.39 -9.84
C LYS A 104 -17.74 -19.20 -8.94
N ARG A 105 -16.82 -18.75 -8.09
CA ARG A 105 -17.02 -17.57 -7.22
C ARG A 105 -17.18 -16.29 -8.04
N ILE A 106 -16.34 -16.09 -9.05
CA ILE A 106 -16.35 -14.91 -9.93
C ILE A 106 -17.66 -14.82 -10.73
N ASN A 107 -18.18 -15.95 -11.23
CA ASN A 107 -19.46 -15.99 -11.94
C ASN A 107 -20.66 -15.60 -11.06
N ASN A 108 -20.54 -15.72 -9.73
CA ASN A 108 -21.56 -15.30 -8.77
C ASN A 108 -21.38 -13.84 -8.33
N SER A 109 -20.49 -13.08 -8.95
CA SER A 109 -20.28 -11.67 -8.63
C SER A 109 -21.47 -10.81 -9.05
N VAL A 110 -21.68 -9.70 -8.34
CA VAL A 110 -22.68 -8.67 -8.68
C VAL A 110 -22.37 -7.98 -10.01
N ILE A 111 -21.12 -8.06 -10.50
CA ILE A 111 -20.72 -7.52 -11.80
C ILE A 111 -20.86 -8.63 -12.85
N GLU A 112 -21.80 -8.43 -13.77
CA GLU A 112 -22.22 -9.42 -14.78
C GLU A 112 -21.05 -9.95 -15.64
N ASP A 113 -20.11 -9.07 -16.01
CA ASP A 113 -18.97 -9.40 -16.85
C ASP A 113 -17.66 -9.54 -16.05
N SER A 114 -17.58 -10.59 -15.22
CA SER A 114 -16.39 -10.87 -14.42
C SER A 114 -15.57 -12.05 -14.97
N TYR A 115 -14.25 -11.87 -15.11
CA TYR A 115 -13.33 -12.84 -15.73
C TYR A 115 -12.15 -13.16 -14.81
N CYS A 116 -11.79 -14.44 -14.76
CA CYS A 116 -10.62 -14.91 -14.02
C CYS A 116 -9.32 -14.62 -14.78
N ILE A 117 -8.29 -14.12 -14.08
CA ILE A 117 -6.93 -13.92 -14.59
C ILE A 117 -5.92 -14.55 -13.64
N GLU A 118 -4.69 -14.80 -14.09
CA GLU A 118 -3.66 -15.42 -13.23
C GLU A 118 -3.39 -14.61 -11.95
N PRO A 119 -2.98 -15.25 -10.84
CA PRO A 119 -2.60 -14.55 -9.61
C PRO A 119 -1.15 -14.05 -9.63
N GLY A 120 -0.84 -13.16 -8.69
CA GLY A 120 0.50 -12.58 -8.54
C GLY A 120 0.86 -11.60 -9.65
N LEU A 121 2.16 -11.36 -9.79
CA LEU A 121 2.71 -10.31 -10.65
C LEU A 121 2.39 -10.50 -12.15
N ASN A 122 2.38 -11.74 -12.65
CA ASN A 122 2.02 -12.07 -14.04
C ASN A 122 0.59 -11.66 -14.38
N GLY A 123 -0.33 -11.89 -13.44
CA GLY A 123 -1.71 -11.44 -13.54
C GLY A 123 -1.84 -9.93 -13.64
N ILE A 124 -1.12 -9.21 -12.78
CA ILE A 124 -1.06 -7.74 -12.77
C ILE A 124 -0.51 -7.23 -14.10
N ARG A 125 0.61 -7.76 -14.58
CA ARG A 125 1.20 -7.40 -15.89
C ARG A 125 0.22 -7.61 -17.03
N LYS A 126 -0.52 -8.72 -17.02
CA LYS A 126 -1.53 -9.04 -18.03
C LYS A 126 -2.72 -8.08 -17.98
N GLY A 127 -3.22 -7.76 -16.79
CA GLY A 127 -4.26 -6.74 -16.59
C GLY A 127 -3.83 -5.35 -17.08
N ILE A 128 -2.62 -4.92 -16.72
CA ILE A 128 -2.03 -3.66 -17.19
C ILE A 128 -1.88 -3.66 -18.71
N SER A 129 -1.38 -4.76 -19.31
CA SER A 129 -1.26 -4.90 -20.76
C SER A 129 -2.60 -4.71 -21.45
N TYR A 130 -3.66 -5.35 -20.96
CA TYR A 130 -5.01 -5.15 -21.49
C TYR A 130 -5.48 -3.71 -21.41
N ILE A 131 -5.25 -3.02 -20.29
CA ILE A 131 -5.58 -1.60 -20.13
C ILE A 131 -4.84 -0.76 -21.17
N LYS A 132 -3.53 -0.99 -21.35
CA LYS A 132 -2.72 -0.27 -22.34
C LYS A 132 -3.19 -0.53 -23.77
N SER A 133 -3.46 -1.79 -24.15
CA SER A 133 -3.98 -2.12 -25.49
C SER A 133 -5.35 -1.48 -25.75
N LEU A 134 -6.22 -1.42 -24.73
CA LEU A 134 -7.52 -0.74 -24.83
C LEU A 134 -7.36 0.76 -25.11
N TYR A 135 -6.37 1.42 -24.50
CA TYR A 135 -6.11 2.85 -24.72
C TYR A 135 -5.41 3.15 -26.04
N LYS A 136 -4.55 2.25 -26.52
CA LYS A 136 -3.85 2.39 -27.80
C LYS A 136 -4.66 1.92 -29.01
N ASP A 137 -5.90 1.46 -28.79
CA ASP A 137 -6.78 0.85 -29.79
C ASP A 137 -6.18 -0.40 -30.47
N GLU A 138 -5.30 -1.12 -29.78
CA GLU A 138 -4.66 -2.36 -30.26
C GLU A 138 -5.57 -3.57 -30.01
N ARG A 139 -6.73 -3.60 -30.67
CA ARG A 139 -7.81 -4.57 -30.39
C ARG A 139 -7.45 -6.02 -30.65
N ASP A 140 -6.58 -6.29 -31.61
CA ASP A 140 -6.23 -7.68 -31.97
C ASP A 140 -5.45 -8.40 -30.87
N ASN A 141 -4.74 -7.64 -30.03
CA ASN A 141 -3.98 -8.15 -28.88
C ASN A 141 -4.87 -8.52 -27.69
N LEU A 142 -6.16 -8.19 -27.74
CA LEU A 142 -7.10 -8.38 -26.63
C LEU A 142 -7.92 -9.68 -26.77
N PRO A 143 -8.25 -10.34 -25.64
CA PRO A 143 -9.29 -11.37 -25.60
C PRO A 143 -10.62 -10.86 -26.18
N ARG A 144 -11.40 -11.73 -26.81
CA ARG A 144 -12.66 -11.37 -27.50
C ARG A 144 -13.62 -10.55 -26.62
N TYR A 145 -13.70 -10.86 -25.33
CA TYR A 145 -14.58 -10.17 -24.38
C TYR A 145 -14.14 -8.72 -24.08
N LEU A 146 -12.87 -8.36 -24.30
CA LEU A 146 -12.38 -6.98 -24.13
C LEU A 146 -12.41 -6.17 -25.44
N ARG A 147 -12.47 -6.82 -26.61
CA ARG A 147 -12.34 -6.13 -27.92
C ARG A 147 -13.40 -5.06 -28.16
N LYS A 148 -14.59 -5.21 -27.57
CA LYS A 148 -15.74 -4.30 -27.77
C LYS A 148 -15.82 -3.18 -26.72
N ILE A 149 -14.95 -3.17 -25.71
CA ILE A 149 -15.01 -2.18 -24.63
C ILE A 149 -14.39 -0.87 -25.11
N ASN A 150 -15.10 0.24 -24.95
CA ASN A 150 -14.48 1.56 -25.05
C ASN A 150 -14.13 2.06 -23.63
N LEU A 151 -12.86 1.90 -23.24
CA LEU A 151 -12.41 2.10 -21.87
C LEU A 151 -12.51 3.58 -21.43
N LYS A 152 -13.53 3.91 -20.63
CA LYS A 152 -13.69 5.28 -20.09
C LYS A 152 -12.96 5.45 -18.77
N TYR A 153 -13.08 4.48 -17.88
CA TYR A 153 -12.39 4.47 -16.59
C TYR A 153 -11.87 3.07 -16.24
N PHE A 154 -10.81 3.04 -15.43
CA PHE A 154 -10.43 1.82 -14.72
C PHE A 154 -10.20 2.08 -13.23
N LYS A 155 -10.43 1.06 -12.43
CA LYS A 155 -10.06 1.00 -11.01
C LYS A 155 -9.31 -0.29 -10.75
N PHE A 156 -8.36 -0.27 -9.83
CA PHE A 156 -7.74 -1.50 -9.32
C PHE A 156 -7.64 -1.49 -7.81
N SER A 157 -7.55 -2.69 -7.25
CA SER A 157 -7.25 -2.93 -5.83
C SER A 157 -6.50 -4.25 -5.71
N ILE A 158 -5.38 -4.23 -4.98
CA ILE A 158 -4.44 -5.33 -4.85
C ILE A 158 -4.14 -5.52 -3.37
N GLY A 159 -4.45 -6.68 -2.80
CA GLY A 159 -4.00 -7.07 -1.47
C GLY A 159 -2.55 -7.54 -1.51
N ILE A 160 -1.70 -6.99 -0.66
CA ILE A 160 -0.25 -7.24 -0.63
C ILE A 160 0.26 -7.44 0.80
N ILE A 161 1.46 -8.00 0.93
CA ILE A 161 2.28 -7.86 2.14
C ILE A 161 3.42 -6.90 1.80
N TRP A 162 3.52 -5.82 2.57
CA TRP A 162 4.65 -4.90 2.47
C TRP A 162 5.93 -5.56 3.01
N ASP A 163 7.08 -5.27 2.41
CA ASP A 163 8.36 -5.87 2.82
C ASP A 163 8.72 -5.57 4.29
N MET A 164 8.36 -4.38 4.77
CA MET A 164 8.55 -3.98 6.17
C MET A 164 7.69 -4.78 7.18
N ASP A 165 6.67 -5.50 6.70
CA ASP A 165 5.77 -6.31 7.53
C ASP A 165 5.88 -7.80 7.25
N LYS A 166 6.84 -8.19 6.40
CA LYS A 166 7.04 -9.58 6.01
C LYS A 166 7.21 -10.50 7.21
N ASP A 167 8.06 -10.13 8.16
CA ASP A 167 8.37 -10.99 9.31
C ASP A 167 7.19 -11.15 10.27
N ARG A 168 6.37 -10.09 10.41
CA ARG A 168 5.15 -10.15 11.23
C ARG A 168 4.09 -11.03 10.58
N ASN A 169 3.94 -10.90 9.28
CA ASN A 169 2.96 -11.67 8.53
C ASN A 169 3.46 -13.06 8.18
N MET A 170 4.69 -13.47 8.53
CA MET A 170 5.23 -14.78 8.18
C MET A 170 5.13 -15.72 9.38
N LEU A 171 4.46 -16.85 9.18
CA LEU A 171 4.33 -17.92 10.14
C LEU A 171 5.62 -18.74 10.25
N GLU A 172 5.73 -19.55 11.31
CA GLU A 172 6.90 -20.41 11.56
C GLU A 172 7.19 -21.39 10.40
N ASP A 173 6.16 -21.81 9.66
CA ASP A 173 6.30 -22.69 8.50
C ASP A 173 6.73 -21.96 7.21
N GLY A 174 6.95 -20.64 7.30
CA GLY A 174 7.33 -19.78 6.18
C GLY A 174 6.17 -19.40 5.25
N SER A 175 4.93 -19.75 5.60
CA SER A 175 3.74 -19.21 4.94
C SER A 175 3.35 -17.85 5.52
N PHE A 176 2.52 -17.09 4.80
CA PHE A 176 2.06 -15.80 5.28
C PHE A 176 0.74 -15.89 6.08
N GLU A 177 0.36 -14.82 6.76
CA GLU A 177 -0.98 -14.65 7.29
C GLU A 177 -1.99 -14.37 6.15
N PHE A 178 -3.25 -14.11 6.53
CA PHE A 178 -4.31 -13.80 5.58
C PHE A 178 -4.05 -12.46 4.87
N ILE A 179 -4.17 -12.44 3.53
CA ILE A 179 -4.02 -11.23 2.72
C ILE A 179 -5.39 -10.81 2.17
N SER A 180 -5.79 -9.57 2.47
CA SER A 180 -7.00 -8.93 1.91
C SER A 180 -6.69 -7.55 1.38
N TYR A 181 -7.33 -7.17 0.27
CA TYR A 181 -7.25 -5.83 -0.27
C TYR A 181 -7.89 -4.75 0.64
N ASP A 182 -8.67 -5.15 1.65
CA ASP A 182 -9.26 -4.22 2.62
C ASP A 182 -8.31 -3.88 3.78
N ARG A 183 -7.18 -4.59 3.89
CA ARG A 183 -6.17 -4.35 4.95
C ARG A 183 -4.94 -3.68 4.36
N ASP A 184 -4.08 -4.47 3.74
CA ASP A 184 -2.81 -4.04 3.17
C ASP A 184 -2.93 -4.04 1.65
N SER A 185 -3.02 -2.86 1.05
CA SER A 185 -3.37 -2.78 -0.36
C SER A 185 -2.77 -1.64 -1.15
N ILE A 186 -2.64 -1.88 -2.44
CA ILE A 186 -2.40 -0.85 -3.45
C ILE A 186 -3.68 -0.71 -4.25
N SER A 187 -4.19 0.50 -4.38
CA SER A 187 -5.42 0.78 -5.12
C SER A 187 -5.30 2.05 -5.94
N GLY A 188 -6.16 2.19 -6.93
CA GLY A 188 -6.17 3.40 -7.73
C GLY A 188 -7.35 3.43 -8.67
N THR A 189 -7.66 4.61 -9.15
CA THR A 189 -8.74 4.87 -10.09
C THR A 189 -8.28 5.88 -11.12
N CYS A 190 -8.77 5.76 -12.34
CA CYS A 190 -8.45 6.68 -13.40
C CYS A 190 -9.62 6.76 -14.36
N GLY A 191 -10.10 7.98 -14.61
CA GLY A 191 -11.29 8.23 -15.43
C GLY A 191 -11.29 9.63 -16.03
N PRO A 192 -12.39 10.05 -16.66
CA PRO A 192 -12.49 11.38 -17.29
C PRO A 192 -12.32 12.54 -16.31
N SER A 193 -12.65 12.32 -15.03
CA SER A 193 -12.53 13.31 -13.95
C SER A 193 -11.13 13.39 -13.33
N GLY A 194 -10.15 12.64 -13.84
CA GLY A 194 -8.80 12.55 -13.27
C GLY A 194 -8.48 11.16 -12.72
N CYS A 195 -7.34 11.06 -12.05
CA CYS A 195 -6.79 9.80 -11.57
C CYS A 195 -6.26 9.94 -10.14
N CYS A 196 -6.33 8.85 -9.36
CA CYS A 196 -5.78 8.77 -8.01
C CYS A 196 -5.10 7.41 -7.83
N PHE A 197 -4.00 7.41 -7.08
CA PHE A 197 -3.28 6.22 -6.68
C PHE A 197 -3.05 6.27 -5.18
N ASN A 198 -3.51 5.24 -4.48
CA ASN A 198 -3.45 5.14 -3.05
C ASN A 198 -2.79 3.82 -2.67
N PHE A 199 -2.05 3.84 -1.58
CA PHE A 199 -1.66 2.61 -0.93
C PHE A 199 -2.00 2.69 0.56
N TYR A 200 -2.55 1.59 1.05
CA TYR A 200 -3.07 1.37 2.38
C TYR A 200 -2.23 0.29 3.06
N ASN A 201 -1.95 0.53 4.34
CA ASN A 201 -1.37 -0.46 5.23
C ASN A 201 -2.19 -0.35 6.52
N HIS A 202 -3.10 -1.29 6.72
CA HIS A 202 -4.11 -1.20 7.78
C HIS A 202 -3.76 -2.20 8.88
N ASP A 203 -3.08 -1.71 9.91
CA ASP A 203 -3.13 -2.36 11.21
C ASP A 203 -4.37 -1.91 11.96
N GLY A 204 -5.39 -2.76 11.94
CA GLY A 204 -6.66 -2.47 12.60
C GLY A 204 -6.62 -2.53 14.12
N TRP A 205 -5.47 -2.87 14.71
CA TRP A 205 -5.37 -3.09 16.14
C TRP A 205 -4.10 -2.54 16.78
N ASP A 206 -3.16 -1.96 16.03
CA ASP A 206 -1.87 -1.61 16.61
C ASP A 206 -1.18 -0.52 15.78
N TYR A 207 -1.03 0.66 16.40
CA TYR A 207 -0.37 1.89 15.92
C TYR A 207 1.15 1.75 15.65
N TYR A 208 1.64 0.60 15.17
CA TYR A 208 3.05 0.21 15.26
C TYR A 208 3.87 0.41 13.98
N LEU A 209 3.23 0.70 12.85
CA LEU A 209 3.94 0.68 11.56
C LEU A 209 4.83 1.90 11.34
N TYR A 210 4.42 3.04 11.89
CA TYR A 210 5.20 4.29 11.88
C TYR A 210 6.35 4.28 12.89
N ASN A 211 6.45 3.28 13.77
CA ASN A 211 7.47 3.15 14.82
C ASN A 211 8.65 2.28 14.37
N LYS A 212 8.59 1.70 13.17
CA LYS A 212 9.65 0.83 12.70
C LYS A 212 10.80 1.68 12.13
N PRO A 213 12.07 1.37 12.48
CA PRO A 213 13.25 1.98 11.85
C PRO A 213 13.21 1.92 10.32
N TYR A 214 12.53 0.90 9.79
CA TYR A 214 12.39 0.64 8.37
C TYR A 214 11.35 1.52 7.65
N PHE A 215 10.49 2.26 8.35
CA PHE A 215 9.43 3.06 7.72
C PHE A 215 9.99 4.18 6.83
N ILE A 216 10.99 4.91 7.30
CA ILE A 216 11.68 5.94 6.51
C ILE A 216 12.38 5.33 5.30
N SER A 217 13.04 4.18 5.50
CA SER A 217 13.63 3.41 4.40
C SER A 217 12.58 3.01 3.37
N HIS A 218 11.40 2.55 3.81
CA HIS A 218 10.28 2.19 2.96
C HIS A 218 9.75 3.38 2.15
N LEU A 219 9.53 4.53 2.79
CA LEU A 219 9.13 5.77 2.12
C LEU A 219 10.18 6.21 1.08
N ASN A 220 11.46 6.11 1.41
CA ASN A 220 12.56 6.43 0.48
C ASN A 220 12.61 5.46 -0.71
N LYS A 221 12.35 4.16 -0.50
CA LYS A 221 12.23 3.18 -1.60
C LYS A 221 11.07 3.53 -2.53
N ILE A 222 9.92 3.92 -1.98
CA ILE A 222 8.77 4.38 -2.77
C ILE A 222 9.13 5.68 -3.51
N GLN A 223 9.72 6.67 -2.83
CA GLN A 223 10.14 7.93 -3.44
C GLN A 223 11.10 7.71 -4.62
N LYS A 224 12.05 6.78 -4.48
CA LYS A 224 12.96 6.39 -5.57
C LYS A 224 12.20 5.84 -6.78
N ILE A 225 11.22 4.95 -6.57
CA ILE A 225 10.38 4.41 -7.65
C ILE A 225 9.62 5.52 -8.37
N LEU A 226 9.10 6.51 -7.63
CA LEU A 226 8.39 7.64 -8.21
C LEU A 226 9.32 8.52 -9.04
N ASP A 227 10.51 8.81 -8.54
CA ASP A 227 11.51 9.60 -9.25
C ASP A 227 12.06 8.85 -10.48
N ASP A 228 12.17 7.52 -10.44
CA ASP A 228 12.53 6.69 -11.60
C ASP A 228 11.47 6.68 -12.71
N ILE A 229 10.22 7.07 -12.41
CA ILE A 229 9.12 7.15 -13.39
C ILE A 229 8.97 8.58 -13.89
N SER A 230 8.95 9.54 -12.98
CA SER A 230 8.82 10.96 -13.30
C SER A 230 9.61 11.78 -12.28
N PRO A 231 10.89 12.06 -12.58
CA PRO A 231 11.80 12.73 -11.65
C PRO A 231 11.21 14.04 -11.12
N GLY A 232 11.13 14.18 -9.80
CA GLY A 232 10.69 15.41 -9.15
C GLY A 232 9.18 15.67 -9.19
N LYS A 233 8.40 14.93 -9.99
CA LYS A 233 6.98 15.23 -10.24
C LYS A 233 6.04 14.73 -9.15
N TYR A 234 6.36 13.59 -8.53
CA TYR A 234 5.50 12.92 -7.56
C TYR A 234 6.22 12.67 -6.25
N GLU A 235 5.53 12.81 -5.12
CA GLU A 235 6.08 12.51 -3.80
C GLU A 235 5.09 11.61 -3.05
N PRO A 236 5.55 10.65 -2.24
CA PRO A 236 4.67 9.97 -1.31
C PRO A 236 4.21 11.00 -0.28
N ARG A 237 2.90 11.15 -0.14
CA ARG A 237 2.27 12.06 0.84
C ARG A 237 1.58 11.26 1.92
N PRO A 238 2.31 10.82 2.96
CA PRO A 238 1.67 10.19 4.10
C PRO A 238 0.76 11.21 4.80
N GLU A 239 -0.55 11.03 4.68
CA GLU A 239 -1.55 11.84 5.37
C GLU A 239 -1.66 11.44 6.86
N GLY A 240 -1.98 12.41 7.72
CA GLY A 240 -2.19 12.19 9.16
C GLY A 240 -0.99 12.47 10.06
N GLU A 241 -0.68 11.55 10.98
CA GLU A 241 0.33 11.65 12.04
C GLU A 241 1.74 11.99 11.53
N TYR A 242 2.09 11.61 10.30
CA TYR A 242 3.38 11.93 9.69
C TYR A 242 3.57 13.42 9.39
N ASN A 243 2.51 14.15 9.00
CA ASN A 243 2.60 15.60 8.84
C ASN A 243 2.92 16.26 10.19
N THR A 244 2.44 15.68 11.28
CA THR A 244 2.82 16.08 12.63
C THR A 244 4.29 15.76 12.90
N LEU A 245 4.77 14.54 12.62
CA LEU A 245 6.19 14.17 12.82
C LEU A 245 7.17 15.03 11.98
N LEU A 246 6.80 15.41 10.75
CA LEU A 246 7.54 16.38 9.93
C LEU A 246 7.54 17.78 10.54
N LYS A 247 6.37 18.28 10.99
CA LYS A 247 6.25 19.60 11.63
C LYS A 247 7.02 19.67 12.95
N LEU A 248 7.10 18.56 13.68
CA LEU A 248 7.84 18.45 14.93
C LEU A 248 9.34 18.24 14.71
N GLY A 249 9.83 18.16 13.46
CA GLY A 249 11.26 17.97 13.16
C GLY A 249 11.82 16.62 13.60
N ILE A 250 10.95 15.65 13.91
CA ILE A 250 11.31 14.28 14.26
C ILE A 250 11.75 13.54 13.00
N ILE A 251 10.99 13.74 11.92
CA ILE A 251 11.36 13.33 10.56
C ILE A 251 11.74 14.58 9.79
N ASN A 252 12.82 14.50 9.04
CA ASN A 252 13.38 15.61 8.28
C ASN A 252 13.57 15.22 6.82
N ARG A 253 13.84 16.22 5.98
CA ARG A 253 14.10 16.04 4.55
C ARG A 253 15.44 16.64 4.16
N LYS A 254 16.24 15.88 3.41
CA LYS A 254 17.42 16.39 2.71
C LYS A 254 17.15 16.27 1.21
N GLY A 255 16.71 17.37 0.62
CA GLY A 255 16.11 17.32 -0.71
C GLY A 255 14.81 16.51 -0.69
N ARG A 256 14.77 15.39 -1.42
CA ARG A 256 13.58 14.53 -1.53
C ARG A 256 13.63 13.29 -0.64
N GLU A 257 14.78 12.99 -0.05
CA GLU A 257 14.95 11.88 0.89
C GLU A 257 14.50 12.27 2.29
N PHE A 258 13.84 11.34 2.96
CA PHE A 258 13.44 11.43 4.35
C PHE A 258 14.52 10.84 5.26
N TYR A 259 14.74 11.44 6.42
CA TYR A 259 15.67 10.94 7.44
C TYR A 259 15.20 11.30 8.85
N THR A 260 15.68 10.60 9.87
CA THR A 260 15.52 10.98 11.29
C THR A 260 16.85 11.49 11.81
N ILE A 261 16.82 12.46 12.72
CA ILE A 261 18.04 12.98 13.34
C ILE A 261 18.53 12.04 14.46
N ASP A 262 17.58 11.38 15.13
CA ASP A 262 17.85 10.39 16.17
C ASP A 262 16.79 9.29 16.10
N GLU A 263 17.21 8.05 15.89
CA GLU A 263 16.34 6.87 15.83
C GLU A 263 15.64 6.60 17.16
N LYS A 264 16.30 6.89 18.30
CA LYS A 264 15.68 6.73 19.62
C LYS A 264 14.61 7.77 19.87
N VAL A 265 14.85 9.03 19.48
CA VAL A 265 13.82 10.09 19.58
C VAL A 265 12.65 9.79 18.65
N PHE A 266 12.91 9.22 17.48
CA PHE A 266 11.85 8.73 16.61
C PHE A 266 11.05 7.63 17.30
N GLU A 267 11.69 6.57 17.78
CA GLU A 267 11.04 5.47 18.50
C GLU A 267 10.25 5.96 19.73
N GLU A 268 10.84 6.84 20.55
CA GLU A 268 10.21 7.42 21.74
C GLU A 268 9.05 8.35 21.41
N ALA A 269 9.19 9.23 20.41
CA ALA A 269 8.12 10.11 20.00
C ALA A 269 6.94 9.31 19.45
N VAL A 270 7.20 8.28 18.64
CA VAL A 270 6.11 7.45 18.13
C VAL A 270 5.51 6.57 19.23
N HIS A 271 6.26 6.23 20.28
CA HIS A 271 5.75 5.54 21.47
C HIS A 271 4.87 6.47 22.36
N LEU A 272 5.27 7.72 22.58
CA LEU A 272 4.55 8.73 23.36
C LEU A 272 3.22 9.16 22.74
N HIS A 273 3.09 9.06 21.42
CA HIS A 273 1.84 9.31 20.70
C HIS A 273 0.76 8.22 20.92
N GLY A 274 1.13 7.05 21.45
CA GLY A 274 0.22 5.94 21.75
C GLY A 274 -0.51 6.04 23.10
N GLU A 275 -0.02 6.87 24.02
CA GLU A 275 -0.73 7.28 25.23
C GLU A 275 -1.40 8.63 24.95
N GLU A 276 -2.63 8.86 25.40
CA GLU A 276 -3.29 10.18 25.25
C GLU A 276 -2.30 11.28 25.60
N ILE A 277 -1.92 12.08 24.60
CA ILE A 277 -0.97 13.17 24.83
C ILE A 277 -1.68 14.22 25.68
N SER A 278 -1.57 14.07 26.99
CA SER A 278 -2.01 15.09 27.94
C SER A 278 -1.29 16.39 27.60
N GLU A 279 -1.93 17.54 27.87
CA GLU A 279 -1.33 18.85 27.65
C GLU A 279 0.08 18.97 28.27
N GLN A 280 0.31 18.25 29.36
CA GLN A 280 1.60 18.11 30.05
C GLN A 280 2.68 17.47 29.17
N ILE A 281 2.36 16.42 28.40
CA ILE A 281 3.30 15.75 27.48
C ILE A 281 3.53 16.64 26.26
N GLN A 282 2.51 17.37 25.77
CA GLN A 282 2.71 18.37 24.72
C GLN A 282 3.63 19.51 25.17
N GLU A 283 3.51 19.96 26.42
CA GLU A 283 4.41 20.96 26.99
C GLU A 283 5.82 20.43 27.21
N ASN A 284 5.98 19.18 27.65
CA ASN A 284 7.29 18.54 27.81
C ASN A 284 7.98 18.29 26.45
N LEU A 285 7.24 17.85 25.44
CA LEU A 285 7.75 17.73 24.07
C LEU A 285 8.07 19.11 23.49
N LYS A 286 7.27 20.15 23.75
CA LYS A 286 7.62 21.54 23.39
C LYS A 286 8.87 22.05 24.12
N LEU A 287 9.10 21.63 25.37
CA LEU A 287 10.30 21.96 26.15
C LEU A 287 11.54 21.25 25.60
N GLN A 288 11.45 19.95 25.34
CA GLN A 288 12.50 19.16 24.69
C GLN A 288 12.75 19.67 23.25
N MET A 289 11.69 20.04 22.52
CA MET A 289 11.80 20.67 21.21
C MET A 289 12.40 22.07 21.28
N LYS A 290 12.16 22.87 22.31
CA LYS A 290 12.86 24.16 22.51
C LYS A 290 14.33 23.97 22.80
N GLU A 291 14.71 22.92 23.53
CA GLU A 291 16.11 22.54 23.70
C GLU A 291 16.71 22.00 22.40
N PHE A 292 15.96 21.22 21.64
CA PHE A 292 16.34 20.71 20.32
C PHE A 292 16.47 21.84 19.29
N GLU A 293 15.56 22.81 19.26
CA GLU A 293 15.64 24.03 18.45
C GLU A 293 16.87 24.85 18.84
N LYS A 294 17.21 24.95 20.14
CA LYS A 294 18.46 25.59 20.57
C LYS A 294 19.71 24.82 20.10
N ILE A 295 19.66 23.49 20.06
CA ILE A 295 20.74 22.65 19.53
C ILE A 295 20.84 22.80 18.01
N MET A 296 19.71 22.78 17.29
CA MET A 296 19.63 22.91 15.83
C MET A 296 19.99 24.31 15.35
N VAL A 297 19.63 25.36 16.08
CA VAL A 297 20.09 26.74 15.83
C VAL A 297 21.61 26.82 16.02
N LYS A 298 22.16 26.27 17.12
CA LYS A 298 23.63 26.18 17.31
C LYS A 298 24.33 25.35 16.23
N TYR A 299 23.71 24.29 15.73
CA TYR A 299 24.28 23.42 14.72
C TYR A 299 24.24 24.07 13.33
N ASN A 300 23.15 24.75 13.00
CA ASN A 300 23.02 25.53 11.76
C ASN A 300 23.96 26.75 11.76
N GLU A 301 24.17 27.42 12.90
CA GLU A 301 25.18 28.48 13.02
C GLU A 301 26.60 27.95 12.78
N LYS A 302 26.96 26.78 13.33
CA LYS A 302 28.26 26.14 13.08
C LYS A 302 28.48 25.73 11.61
N VAL A 303 27.43 25.21 10.96
CA VAL A 303 27.51 24.76 9.56
C VAL A 303 27.49 25.94 8.58
N LEU A 304 26.83 27.05 8.93
CA LEU A 304 26.85 28.29 8.13
C LEU A 304 28.15 29.10 8.29
N GLU A 305 28.86 28.94 9.41
CA GLU A 305 30.19 29.56 9.61
C GLU A 305 31.37 28.69 9.13
N GLY A 306 31.12 27.52 8.54
CA GLY A 306 32.17 26.70 7.92
C GLY A 306 33.15 26.03 8.89
N GLY A 307 32.72 25.75 10.12
CA GLY A 307 33.51 24.95 11.06
C GLY A 307 33.33 23.46 10.82
N THR A 308 34.40 22.77 10.40
CA THR A 308 34.49 21.30 10.27
C THR A 308 34.10 20.56 11.53
#